data_AF-A0A0H5B154-F1
#
_entry.id   AF-A0A0H5B154-F1
#
_cell.length_a   1.000
_cell.length_b   1.000
_cell.length_c   1.000
_cell.angle_alpha   90.00
_cell.angle_beta   90.00
_cell.angle_gamma   90.00
#
_symmetry.space_group_name_H-M   'P 1'
#
loop_
_entity.id
_entity.type
_entity.pdbx_description
1 polymer ?
#
loop_
_entity_poly.entity_id
_entity_poly.type
_entity_poly.pdbx_seq_one_letter_code
_entity_poly.pdbx_strand_id
1 'polypeptide(L)'
;MGAVPGVVLLLMLAVLGIRAAPAPEECHNLTKPVTKADVQSVSGDWVLVWYISDNISTSNEWTKLKTSYVEQRIHSGVIRFTERNMLKNNSCMTFKTNMTAGPEGQNTFNYTSGAMEVNGVDIEYPGNGTVKFFETCADCMSMEYIGFFGHFLLIYRRYGVHQNVEVLKAAQDESQKLAECLGFSIGEPFIYDGVSDFCHKKSSKDCHKLTKAVTKADVQSVFGDWVLVWSIIENSTISDDWKKLKSSHVELRVHSGVIVLNERNMLKNNSCMTFKTNMTAGPESQNSFIYSSGKIEENGVVKEFDENASVKFFETCADCLSIEYSGFLGHFLLIYRRDGVHQNVEVLKAAQDESQKLAECLGFSIGELFIYDGVSDFCHKKSSPEVKPEQD
;
A
#
# COMPACT_ATOMS: atom_id res chain seq x y z
N MET A 1 54.06 -57.65 45.68
CA MET A 1 53.79 -56.26 45.30
C MET A 1 54.27 -56.06 43.88
N GLY A 2 53.42 -55.52 42.99
CA GLY A 2 53.74 -55.25 41.59
C GLY A 2 52.46 -55.24 40.76
N ALA A 3 51.70 -54.15 40.86
CA ALA A 3 50.37 -53.99 40.27
C ALA A 3 50.45 -53.84 38.74
N VAL A 4 49.56 -54.54 38.04
CA VAL A 4 49.28 -54.40 36.61
C VAL A 4 48.53 -53.08 36.38
N PRO A 5 48.92 -52.21 35.43
CA PRO A 5 48.13 -51.03 35.10
C PRO A 5 46.94 -51.46 34.25
N GLY A 6 45.75 -51.40 34.84
CA GLY A 6 44.49 -51.52 34.11
C GLY A 6 44.30 -50.32 33.19
N VAL A 7 44.16 -50.60 31.90
CA VAL A 7 43.73 -49.63 30.89
C VAL A 7 42.26 -49.31 31.16
N VAL A 8 41.99 -48.13 31.71
CA VAL A 8 40.62 -47.60 31.86
C VAL A 8 40.18 -47.07 30.50
N LEU A 9 39.31 -47.83 29.82
CA LEU A 9 38.65 -47.42 28.59
C LEU A 9 37.52 -46.43 28.95
N LEU A 10 37.77 -45.13 28.78
CA LEU A 10 36.75 -44.09 28.87
C LEU A 10 35.84 -44.15 27.64
N LEU A 11 34.64 -44.72 27.80
CA LEU A 11 33.54 -44.63 26.84
C LEU A 11 33.01 -43.20 26.82
N MET A 12 33.46 -42.40 25.85
CA MET A 12 32.81 -41.13 25.48
C MET A 12 31.50 -41.46 24.74
N LEU A 13 30.38 -41.45 25.46
CA LEU A 13 29.04 -41.42 24.87
C LEU A 13 28.86 -40.07 24.18
N ALA A 14 29.07 -40.01 22.87
CA ALA A 14 28.57 -38.93 22.04
C ALA A 14 27.04 -39.01 22.07
N VAL A 15 26.40 -38.16 22.88
CA VAL A 15 24.96 -37.91 22.79
C VAL A 15 24.73 -37.19 21.47
N LEU A 16 24.49 -37.96 20.41
CA LEU A 16 23.76 -37.46 19.25
C LEU A 16 22.38 -37.08 19.80
N GLY A 17 22.17 -35.79 20.03
CA GLY A 17 20.90 -35.26 20.52
C GLY A 17 19.82 -35.50 19.47
N ILE A 18 19.17 -36.66 19.53
CA ILE A 18 17.95 -36.93 18.79
C ILE A 18 16.89 -36.05 19.46
N ARG A 19 16.58 -34.89 18.85
CA ARG A 19 15.35 -34.15 19.20
C ARG A 19 14.20 -35.12 18.94
N ALA A 20 13.41 -35.40 19.98
CA ALA A 20 12.18 -36.16 19.81
C ALA A 20 11.21 -35.33 18.94
N ALA A 21 10.51 -35.99 18.02
CA ALA A 21 9.47 -35.33 17.23
C ALA A 21 8.44 -34.67 18.15
N PRO A 22 7.86 -33.51 17.78
CA PRO A 22 6.90 -32.82 18.62
C PRO A 22 5.69 -33.71 18.93
N ALA A 23 5.13 -33.57 20.12
CA ALA A 23 3.96 -34.33 20.50
C ALA A 23 2.72 -33.90 19.67
N PRO A 24 1.74 -34.78 19.40
CA PRO A 24 0.55 -34.42 18.63
C PRO A 24 -0.22 -33.20 19.16
N GLU A 25 -0.31 -33.06 20.49
CA GLU A 25 -0.94 -31.90 21.14
C GLU A 25 -0.14 -30.60 20.92
N GLU A 26 1.18 -30.68 20.92
CA GLU A 26 2.06 -29.54 20.63
C GLU A 26 1.87 -29.08 19.18
N CYS A 27 1.81 -30.03 18.23
CA CYS A 27 1.53 -29.71 16.84
C CYS A 27 0.14 -29.10 16.65
N HIS A 28 -0.89 -29.63 17.30
CA HIS A 28 -2.25 -29.08 17.21
C HIS A 28 -2.29 -27.59 17.60
N ASN A 29 -1.53 -27.19 18.62
CA ASN A 29 -1.46 -25.80 19.05
C ASN A 29 -0.66 -24.93 18.08
N LEU A 30 0.47 -25.43 17.57
CA LEU A 30 1.33 -24.70 16.64
C LEU A 30 0.70 -24.51 15.25
N THR A 31 -0.09 -25.50 14.80
CA THR A 31 -0.72 -25.47 13.47
C THR A 31 -2.16 -24.95 13.51
N LYS A 32 -2.56 -24.26 14.59
CA LYS A 32 -3.90 -23.70 14.69
C LYS A 32 -4.09 -22.61 13.64
N PRO A 33 -5.02 -22.75 12.69
CA PRO A 33 -5.07 -21.86 11.53
C PRO A 33 -5.88 -20.59 11.82
N VAL A 34 -5.45 -19.47 11.24
CA VAL A 34 -6.23 -18.22 11.26
C VAL A 34 -7.44 -18.36 10.35
N THR A 35 -8.60 -17.98 10.87
CA THR A 35 -9.86 -18.03 10.11
C THR A 35 -10.11 -16.74 9.33
N LYS A 36 -11.04 -16.78 8.38
CA LYS A 36 -11.53 -15.59 7.67
C LYS A 36 -12.06 -14.52 8.62
N ALA A 37 -12.63 -14.92 9.77
CA ALA A 37 -13.13 -13.96 10.76
C ALA A 37 -11.99 -13.21 11.46
N ASP A 38 -10.85 -13.89 11.65
CA ASP A 38 -9.70 -13.38 12.39
C ASP A 38 -8.58 -12.87 11.49
N VAL A 39 -8.77 -12.92 10.17
CA VAL A 39 -7.73 -12.60 9.17
C VAL A 39 -7.14 -11.20 9.37
N GLN A 40 -7.91 -10.26 9.91
CA GLN A 40 -7.42 -8.91 10.21
C GLN A 40 -6.18 -8.91 11.11
N SER A 41 -5.99 -9.94 11.94
CA SER A 41 -4.82 -10.10 12.83
C SER A 41 -3.49 -10.17 12.07
N VAL A 42 -3.49 -10.63 10.81
CA VAL A 42 -2.27 -10.70 9.99
C VAL A 42 -2.03 -9.44 9.16
N SER A 43 -2.88 -8.41 9.26
CA SER A 43 -2.64 -7.11 8.63
C SER A 43 -1.46 -6.38 9.29
N GLY A 44 -0.53 -5.87 8.50
CA GLY A 44 0.61 -5.13 9.01
C GLY A 44 1.81 -5.10 8.07
N ASP A 45 2.90 -4.54 8.60
CA ASP A 45 4.20 -4.49 7.95
C ASP A 45 5.12 -5.49 8.63
N TRP A 46 5.69 -6.38 7.82
CA TRP A 46 6.32 -7.62 8.27
C TRP A 46 7.70 -7.78 7.63
N VAL A 47 8.62 -8.38 8.37
CA VAL A 47 9.97 -8.73 7.91
C VAL A 47 10.10 -10.24 7.98
N LEU A 48 10.50 -10.87 6.88
CA LEU A 48 10.78 -12.30 6.87
C LEU A 48 12.05 -12.56 7.65
N VAL A 49 11.94 -13.31 8.74
CA VAL A 49 13.09 -13.59 9.61
C VAL A 49 13.62 -15.00 9.45
N TRP A 50 12.76 -15.92 8.99
CA TRP A 50 13.10 -17.31 8.80
C TRP A 50 12.19 -17.92 7.74
N TYR A 51 12.74 -18.77 6.87
CA TYR A 51 11.91 -19.64 6.03
C TYR A 51 12.59 -20.98 5.78
N ILE A 52 11.76 -21.99 5.52
CA ILE A 52 12.19 -23.27 4.96
C ILE A 52 11.30 -23.61 3.76
N SER A 53 11.82 -24.41 2.84
CA SER A 53 11.11 -24.77 1.63
C SER A 53 11.41 -26.19 1.21
N ASP A 54 10.38 -26.89 0.72
CA ASP A 54 10.48 -28.16 0.03
C ASP A 54 10.06 -28.01 -1.43
N ASN A 55 10.59 -28.88 -2.30
CA ASN A 55 10.26 -28.93 -3.73
C ASN A 55 10.51 -27.62 -4.49
N ILE A 56 11.51 -26.84 -4.08
CA ILE A 56 11.91 -25.62 -4.77
C ILE A 56 12.89 -25.92 -5.92
N SER A 57 12.68 -25.30 -7.09
CA SER A 57 13.67 -25.34 -8.17
C SER A 57 14.96 -24.63 -7.74
N THR A 58 16.13 -25.18 -8.07
CA THR A 58 17.43 -24.53 -7.83
C THR A 58 17.61 -23.22 -8.61
N SER A 59 16.80 -23.00 -9.66
CA SER A 59 16.72 -21.73 -10.39
C SER A 59 15.83 -20.69 -9.71
N ASN A 60 15.19 -21.01 -8.59
CA ASN A 60 14.26 -20.12 -7.92
C ASN A 60 15.01 -18.96 -7.24
N GLU A 61 14.64 -17.72 -7.59
CA GLU A 61 15.22 -16.48 -7.03
C GLU A 61 15.10 -16.39 -5.51
N TRP A 62 14.14 -17.10 -4.90
CA TRP A 62 14.02 -17.24 -3.44
C TRP A 62 15.29 -17.81 -2.78
N THR A 63 16.04 -18.69 -3.46
CA THR A 63 17.35 -19.20 -2.94
C THR A 63 18.45 -18.12 -2.87
N LYS A 64 18.25 -17.03 -3.61
CA LYS A 64 19.15 -15.87 -3.66
C LYS A 64 18.66 -14.73 -2.78
N LEU A 65 17.64 -14.95 -1.94
CA LEU A 65 17.09 -13.94 -1.05
C LEU A 65 18.14 -13.49 -0.02
N LYS A 66 18.19 -12.18 0.21
CA LYS A 66 18.96 -11.53 1.27
C LYS A 66 18.03 -11.00 2.36
N THR A 67 16.97 -10.29 1.96
CA THR A 67 15.94 -9.79 2.86
C THR A 67 14.57 -9.81 2.18
N SER A 68 13.50 -9.99 2.94
CA SER A 68 12.13 -9.77 2.47
C SER A 68 11.36 -8.89 3.45
N TYR A 69 10.66 -7.89 2.91
CA TYR A 69 9.73 -7.02 3.61
C TYR A 69 8.35 -7.11 2.98
N VAL A 70 7.32 -7.28 3.79
CA VAL A 70 5.94 -7.49 3.35
C VAL A 70 5.04 -6.39 3.90
N GLU A 71 4.28 -5.74 3.03
CA GLU A 71 3.13 -4.93 3.36
C GLU A 71 1.88 -5.76 3.10
N GLN A 72 1.21 -6.14 4.18
CA GLN A 72 -0.05 -6.87 4.11
C GLN A 72 -1.17 -5.96 4.61
N ARG A 73 -2.19 -5.76 3.79
CA ARG A 73 -3.37 -4.95 4.13
C ARG A 73 -4.62 -5.74 3.81
N ILE A 74 -5.63 -5.63 4.67
CA ILE A 74 -6.85 -6.41 4.56
C ILE A 74 -8.02 -5.46 4.45
N HIS A 75 -8.82 -5.66 3.40
CA HIS A 75 -10.02 -4.88 3.15
C HIS A 75 -11.13 -5.78 2.61
N SER A 76 -12.29 -5.76 3.27
CA SER A 76 -13.47 -6.55 2.86
C SER A 76 -13.17 -8.05 2.66
N GLY A 77 -12.26 -8.62 3.45
CA GLY A 77 -11.85 -10.03 3.39
C GLY A 77 -10.90 -10.37 2.24
N VAL A 78 -10.39 -9.38 1.51
CA VAL A 78 -9.31 -9.51 0.53
C VAL A 78 -7.99 -9.12 1.19
N ILE A 79 -7.00 -10.01 1.12
CA ILE A 79 -5.64 -9.77 1.57
C ILE A 79 -4.86 -9.20 0.38
N ARG A 80 -4.42 -7.95 0.48
CA ARG A 80 -3.47 -7.34 -0.45
C ARG A 80 -2.07 -7.56 0.09
N PHE A 81 -1.24 -8.24 -0.69
CA PHE A 81 0.10 -8.65 -0.32
C PHE A 81 1.10 -8.00 -1.26
N THR A 82 1.98 -7.16 -0.71
CA THR A 82 3.12 -6.58 -1.44
C THR A 82 4.39 -6.98 -0.73
N GLU A 83 5.22 -7.77 -1.39
CA GLU A 83 6.51 -8.22 -0.88
C GLU A 83 7.64 -7.58 -1.67
N ARG A 84 8.64 -7.04 -0.96
CA ARG A 84 9.84 -6.46 -1.52
C ARG A 84 11.03 -7.29 -1.09
N ASN A 85 11.64 -7.93 -2.06
CA ASN A 85 12.75 -8.85 -1.90
C ASN A 85 14.04 -8.18 -2.35
N MET A 86 15.03 -8.15 -1.46
CA MET A 86 16.42 -7.86 -1.84
C MET A 86 17.13 -9.18 -2.07
N LEU A 87 17.77 -9.32 -3.22
CA LEU A 87 18.59 -10.49 -3.55
C LEU A 87 20.04 -10.27 -3.09
N LYS A 88 20.83 -11.35 -3.02
CA LYS A 88 22.25 -11.33 -2.59
C LYS A 88 23.15 -10.42 -3.45
N ASN A 89 22.76 -10.16 -4.70
CA ASN A 89 23.41 -9.19 -5.59
C ASN A 89 22.94 -7.73 -5.38
N ASN A 90 22.13 -7.48 -4.34
CA ASN A 90 21.46 -6.22 -4.02
C ASN A 90 20.45 -5.71 -5.07
N SER A 91 20.02 -6.55 -6.03
CA SER A 91 18.89 -6.20 -6.88
C SER A 91 17.57 -6.33 -6.13
N CYS A 92 16.62 -5.46 -6.48
CA CYS A 92 15.29 -5.47 -5.89
C CYS A 92 14.25 -6.11 -6.81
N MET A 93 13.36 -6.87 -6.19
CA MET A 93 12.20 -7.49 -6.82
C MET A 93 10.98 -7.21 -5.96
N THR A 94 9.89 -6.75 -6.56
CA THR A 94 8.62 -6.55 -5.85
C THR A 94 7.60 -7.55 -6.36
N PHE A 95 6.95 -8.29 -5.47
CA PHE A 95 5.84 -9.17 -5.78
C PHE A 95 4.55 -8.59 -5.21
N LYS A 96 3.51 -8.47 -6.03
CA LYS A 96 2.19 -7.96 -5.64
C LYS A 96 1.15 -9.01 -5.97
N THR A 97 0.32 -9.38 -5.01
CA THR A 97 -0.81 -10.29 -5.24
C THR A 97 -1.97 -10.00 -4.31
N ASN A 98 -3.16 -10.47 -4.70
CA ASN A 98 -4.34 -10.44 -3.86
C ASN A 98 -4.73 -11.88 -3.51
N MET A 99 -5.11 -12.11 -2.27
CA MET A 99 -5.56 -13.40 -1.77
C MET A 99 -6.97 -13.29 -1.20
N THR A 100 -7.79 -14.30 -1.42
CA THR A 100 -9.16 -14.37 -0.89
C THR A 100 -9.42 -15.73 -0.27
N ALA A 101 -10.26 -15.79 0.76
CA ALA A 101 -10.65 -17.07 1.36
C ALA A 101 -11.21 -18.04 0.30
N GLY A 102 -10.72 -19.27 0.30
CA GLY A 102 -11.12 -20.30 -0.65
C GLY A 102 -12.56 -20.78 -0.42
N PRO A 103 -13.19 -21.41 -1.44
CA PRO A 103 -14.56 -21.90 -1.34
C PRO A 103 -14.71 -23.08 -0.37
N GLU A 104 -13.65 -23.87 -0.17
CA GLU A 104 -13.68 -25.12 0.60
C GLU A 104 -13.23 -24.98 2.07
N GLY A 105 -12.75 -23.81 2.49
CA GLY A 105 -12.25 -23.65 3.86
C GLY A 105 -12.18 -22.19 4.31
N GLN A 106 -12.68 -21.93 5.52
CA GLN A 106 -12.60 -20.60 6.15
C GLN A 106 -11.16 -20.17 6.46
N ASN A 107 -10.17 -21.06 6.33
CA ASN A 107 -8.83 -20.87 6.87
C ASN A 107 -7.72 -21.04 5.81
N THR A 108 -8.11 -21.17 4.54
CA THR A 108 -7.19 -21.25 3.40
C THR A 108 -7.49 -20.09 2.46
N PHE A 109 -6.45 -19.40 2.01
CA PHE A 109 -6.56 -18.25 1.11
C PHE A 109 -5.93 -18.60 -0.23
N ASN A 110 -6.65 -18.30 -1.30
CA ASN A 110 -6.22 -18.58 -2.66
C ASN A 110 -5.74 -17.28 -3.32
N TYR A 111 -4.65 -17.38 -4.08
CA TYR A 111 -4.26 -16.36 -5.05
C TYR A 111 -4.22 -16.98 -6.45
N THR A 112 -4.61 -16.21 -7.46
CA THR A 112 -4.77 -16.68 -8.84
C THR A 112 -3.88 -15.95 -9.86
N SER A 113 -3.38 -14.78 -9.48
CA SER A 113 -2.39 -14.04 -10.24
C SER A 113 -1.58 -13.12 -9.33
N GLY A 114 -0.40 -12.73 -9.79
CA GLY A 114 0.40 -11.67 -9.18
C GLY A 114 1.06 -10.82 -10.26
N ALA A 115 1.65 -9.72 -9.84
CA ALA A 115 2.57 -8.94 -10.65
C ALA A 115 3.94 -8.99 -9.99
N MET A 116 4.98 -9.20 -10.78
CA MET A 116 6.36 -9.13 -10.33
C MET A 116 7.05 -7.97 -11.02
N GLU A 117 7.48 -6.98 -10.25
CA GLU A 117 8.31 -5.88 -10.73
C GLU A 117 9.78 -6.30 -10.65
N VAL A 118 10.45 -6.39 -11.79
CA VAL A 118 11.90 -6.58 -11.87
C VAL A 118 12.49 -5.41 -12.64
N ASN A 119 13.40 -4.66 -12.02
CA ASN A 119 14.04 -3.48 -12.62
C ASN A 119 13.05 -2.44 -13.20
N GLY A 120 11.88 -2.25 -12.57
CA GLY A 120 10.89 -1.27 -12.99
C GLY A 120 9.95 -1.71 -14.11
N VAL A 121 10.01 -2.97 -14.53
CA VAL A 121 9.06 -3.56 -15.47
C VAL A 121 8.14 -4.51 -14.68
N ASP A 122 6.84 -4.25 -14.71
CA ASP A 122 5.82 -5.15 -14.17
C ASP A 122 5.57 -6.29 -15.15
N ILE A 123 5.79 -7.51 -14.68
CA ILE A 123 5.52 -8.74 -15.41
C ILE A 123 4.34 -9.41 -14.71
N GLU A 124 3.23 -9.55 -15.44
CA GLU A 124 2.10 -10.34 -14.95
C GLU A 124 2.55 -11.80 -14.80
N TYR A 125 2.33 -12.35 -13.61
CA TYR A 125 2.74 -13.68 -13.26
C TYR A 125 1.50 -14.57 -13.08
N PRO A 126 1.17 -15.40 -14.09
CA PRO A 126 0.10 -16.37 -13.96
C PRO A 126 0.55 -17.45 -12.98
N GLY A 127 -0.10 -17.52 -11.83
CA GLY A 127 0.27 -18.48 -10.80
C GLY A 127 -0.88 -18.67 -9.84
N ASN A 128 -1.16 -19.92 -9.52
CA ASN A 128 -2.09 -20.28 -8.47
C ASN A 128 -1.32 -20.81 -7.26
N GLY A 129 -1.93 -20.63 -6.09
CA GLY A 129 -1.49 -21.28 -4.89
C GLY A 129 -2.40 -20.99 -3.72
N THR A 130 -2.13 -21.70 -2.65
CA THR A 130 -2.86 -21.63 -1.39
C THR A 130 -1.93 -21.11 -0.30
N VAL A 131 -2.52 -20.33 0.59
CA VAL A 131 -1.86 -19.74 1.73
C VAL A 131 -2.66 -20.08 2.97
N LYS A 132 -1.98 -20.55 4.00
CA LYS A 132 -2.54 -20.69 5.35
C LYS A 132 -1.72 -19.84 6.30
N PHE A 133 -2.42 -19.12 7.17
CA PHE A 133 -1.79 -18.43 8.29
C PHE A 133 -2.05 -19.23 9.56
N PHE A 134 -1.10 -19.20 10.49
CA PHE A 134 -1.24 -19.83 11.80
C PHE A 134 -1.37 -18.78 12.89
N GLU A 135 -2.16 -19.07 13.92
CA GLU A 135 -2.28 -18.23 15.09
C GLU A 135 -0.92 -18.14 15.79
N THR A 136 -0.47 -16.91 16.05
CA THR A 136 0.84 -16.63 16.62
C THR A 136 0.76 -15.44 17.57
N CYS A 137 1.91 -14.92 18.03
CA CYS A 137 1.96 -13.73 18.88
C CYS A 137 1.55 -12.45 18.13
N ALA A 138 1.28 -11.35 18.85
CA ALA A 138 0.87 -10.07 18.26
C ALA A 138 1.89 -9.47 17.27
N ASP A 139 3.18 -9.80 17.41
CA ASP A 139 4.27 -9.33 16.55
C ASP A 139 4.88 -10.45 15.69
N CYS A 140 4.13 -11.54 15.52
CA CYS A 140 4.49 -12.71 14.74
C CYS A 140 3.50 -12.88 13.58
N MET A 141 3.98 -13.41 12.46
CA MET A 141 3.11 -13.99 11.44
C MET A 141 3.77 -15.24 10.87
N SER A 142 3.07 -16.37 10.92
CA SER A 142 3.50 -17.61 10.29
C SER A 142 2.59 -17.92 9.11
N MET A 143 3.21 -18.23 7.97
CA MET A 143 2.53 -18.41 6.69
C MET A 143 3.06 -19.67 6.02
N GLU A 144 2.18 -20.63 5.75
CA GLU A 144 2.44 -21.72 4.82
C GLU A 144 1.93 -21.32 3.43
N TYR A 145 2.79 -21.48 2.43
CA TYR A 145 2.46 -21.27 1.04
C TYR A 145 2.68 -22.57 0.26
N ILE A 146 1.71 -22.93 -0.58
CA ILE A 146 1.84 -24.04 -1.53
C ILE A 146 1.38 -23.53 -2.90
N GLY A 147 2.24 -23.59 -3.89
CA GLY A 147 1.85 -23.18 -5.23
C GLY A 147 3.00 -23.22 -6.22
N PHE A 148 2.91 -22.34 -7.22
CA PHE A 148 3.87 -22.27 -8.32
C PHE A 148 5.33 -22.19 -7.86
N PHE A 149 5.64 -21.43 -6.80
CA PHE A 149 7.04 -21.26 -6.36
C PHE A 149 7.60 -22.48 -5.61
N GLY A 150 6.74 -23.40 -5.17
CA GLY A 150 7.09 -24.53 -4.30
C GLY A 150 6.23 -24.57 -3.04
N HIS A 151 6.72 -25.27 -2.03
CA HIS A 151 6.11 -25.35 -0.70
C HIS A 151 7.01 -24.64 0.30
N PHE A 152 6.49 -23.63 0.98
CA PHE A 152 7.26 -22.79 1.90
C PHE A 152 6.53 -22.66 3.23
N LEU A 153 7.32 -22.65 4.30
CA LEU A 153 6.92 -22.09 5.59
C LEU A 153 7.72 -20.82 5.81
N LEU A 154 7.03 -19.69 5.91
CA LEU A 154 7.58 -18.36 6.07
C LEU A 154 7.20 -17.80 7.44
N ILE A 155 8.20 -17.35 8.18
CA ILE A 155 8.04 -16.82 9.53
C ILE A 155 8.50 -15.37 9.55
N TYR A 156 7.58 -14.50 9.94
CA TYR A 156 7.76 -13.06 9.91
C TYR A 156 7.69 -12.46 11.32
N ARG A 157 8.33 -11.30 11.45
CA ARG A 157 8.22 -10.42 12.62
C ARG A 157 7.73 -9.05 12.20
N ARG A 158 7.00 -8.38 13.08
CA ARG A 158 6.53 -7.02 12.83
C ARG A 158 7.72 -6.11 12.54
N TYR A 159 7.55 -5.21 11.58
CA TYR A 159 8.55 -4.17 11.30
C TYR A 159 8.87 -3.38 12.57
N GLY A 160 10.15 -3.11 12.81
CA GLY A 160 10.67 -2.54 14.06
C GLY A 160 11.02 -3.56 15.16
N VAL A 161 10.43 -4.78 15.16
CA VAL A 161 10.72 -5.83 16.18
C VAL A 161 11.79 -6.83 15.71
N HIS A 162 11.93 -6.98 14.39
CA HIS A 162 12.86 -7.87 13.69
C HIS A 162 14.37 -7.71 13.99
N GLN A 163 14.79 -6.68 14.76
CA GLN A 163 16.21 -6.40 15.02
C GLN A 163 16.72 -7.06 16.31
N ASN A 164 15.83 -7.58 17.16
CA ASN A 164 16.22 -8.21 18.41
C ASN A 164 16.74 -9.63 18.17
N VAL A 165 18.07 -9.77 18.12
CA VAL A 165 18.78 -11.04 17.82
C VAL A 165 18.43 -12.16 18.81
N GLU A 166 18.21 -11.85 20.08
CA GLU A 166 17.85 -12.86 21.09
C GLU A 166 16.44 -13.41 20.85
N VAL A 167 15.50 -12.52 20.50
CA VAL A 167 14.12 -12.89 20.12
C VAL A 167 14.12 -13.70 18.81
N LEU A 168 14.95 -13.32 17.83
CA LEU A 168 15.08 -14.08 16.58
C LEU A 168 15.60 -15.50 16.84
N LYS A 169 16.63 -15.66 17.68
CA LYS A 169 17.18 -16.98 18.03
C LYS A 169 16.17 -17.84 18.75
N ALA A 170 15.46 -17.30 19.75
CA ALA A 170 14.42 -18.04 20.46
C ALA A 170 13.28 -18.48 19.52
N ALA A 171 12.91 -17.64 18.56
CA ALA A 171 11.89 -17.93 17.57
C ALA A 171 12.26 -19.05 16.59
N GLN A 172 13.56 -19.30 16.36
CA GLN A 172 14.01 -20.33 15.42
C GLN A 172 13.62 -21.73 15.90
N ASP A 173 13.71 -22.00 17.19
CA ASP A 173 13.32 -23.30 17.75
C ASP A 173 11.83 -23.58 17.57
N GLU A 174 10.98 -22.58 17.81
CA GLU A 174 9.53 -22.69 17.56
C GLU A 174 9.22 -22.83 16.07
N SER A 175 9.95 -22.11 15.22
CA SER A 175 9.80 -22.18 13.75
C SER A 175 10.14 -23.58 13.23
N GLN A 176 11.20 -24.19 13.75
CA GLN A 176 11.60 -25.55 13.40
C GLN A 176 10.56 -26.58 13.84
N LYS A 177 10.00 -26.45 15.05
CA LYS A 177 8.91 -27.32 15.50
C LYS A 177 7.66 -27.18 14.63
N LEU A 178 7.30 -25.96 14.24
CA LEU A 178 6.18 -25.74 13.33
C LEU A 178 6.45 -26.42 11.97
N ALA A 179 7.67 -26.31 11.44
CA ALA A 179 8.07 -26.98 10.21
C ALA A 179 7.95 -28.52 10.33
N GLU A 180 8.41 -29.10 11.43
CA GLU A 180 8.29 -30.53 11.73
C GLU A 180 6.81 -30.97 11.79
N CYS A 181 5.96 -30.21 12.46
CA CYS A 181 4.52 -30.48 12.56
C CYS A 181 3.81 -30.40 11.20
N LEU A 182 4.30 -29.55 10.29
CA LEU A 182 3.78 -29.43 8.92
C LEU A 182 4.45 -30.42 7.94
N GLY A 183 5.41 -31.22 8.41
CA GLY A 183 6.06 -32.27 7.62
C GLY A 183 7.15 -31.78 6.66
N PHE A 184 7.72 -30.58 6.88
CA PHE A 184 8.86 -30.11 6.10
C PHE A 184 10.11 -30.93 6.36
N SER A 185 10.90 -31.17 5.32
CA SER A 185 12.25 -31.70 5.47
C SER A 185 13.15 -30.64 6.09
N ILE A 186 13.77 -30.93 7.23
CA ILE A 186 14.66 -29.98 7.91
C ILE A 186 15.99 -29.89 7.16
N GLY A 187 16.03 -29.03 6.14
CA GLY A 187 17.24 -28.58 5.44
C GLY A 187 17.86 -27.33 6.09
N GLU A 188 18.69 -26.62 5.34
CA GLU A 188 19.25 -25.33 5.75
C GLU A 188 18.18 -24.23 5.55
N PRO A 189 17.66 -23.61 6.62
CA PRO A 189 16.70 -22.54 6.47
C PRO A 189 17.37 -21.23 6.09
N PHE A 190 16.60 -20.33 5.49
CA PHE A 190 16.98 -18.92 5.47
C PHE A 190 16.85 -18.33 6.87
N ILE A 191 17.82 -17.48 7.24
CA ILE A 191 17.83 -16.74 8.49
C ILE A 191 18.20 -15.30 8.17
N TYR A 192 17.34 -14.37 8.57
CA TYR A 192 17.62 -12.94 8.48
C TYR A 192 18.69 -12.54 9.51
N ASP A 193 19.62 -11.69 9.10
CA ASP A 193 20.78 -11.29 9.91
C ASP A 193 20.47 -10.21 10.96
N GLY A 194 19.25 -9.67 10.98
CA GLY A 194 18.84 -8.61 11.90
C GLY A 194 19.25 -7.19 11.48
N VAL A 195 20.11 -7.05 10.46
CA VAL A 195 20.81 -5.79 10.16
C VAL A 195 20.82 -5.39 8.67
N SER A 196 20.58 -6.33 7.77
CA SER A 196 20.57 -6.06 6.33
C SER A 196 19.41 -5.14 5.96
N ASP A 197 19.71 -4.14 5.14
CA ASP A 197 18.70 -3.20 4.66
C ASP A 197 17.72 -3.87 3.68
N PHE A 198 16.55 -3.26 3.50
CA PHE A 198 15.48 -3.76 2.65
C PHE A 198 15.43 -3.05 1.30
N CYS A 199 14.74 -3.69 0.36
CA CYS A 199 14.27 -2.98 -0.82
C CYS A 199 13.18 -2.00 -0.39
N HIS A 200 13.58 -0.75 -0.21
CA HIS A 200 12.64 0.33 0.05
C HIS A 200 11.75 0.54 -1.16
N LYS A 201 10.52 1.01 -0.91
CA LYS A 201 9.70 1.66 -1.93
C LYS A 201 10.60 2.66 -2.66
N LYS A 202 10.59 2.68 -4.00
CA LYS A 202 11.54 3.45 -4.83
C LYS A 202 11.85 4.80 -4.16
N SER A 203 13.12 4.97 -3.81
CA SER A 203 13.56 5.96 -2.84
C SER A 203 13.20 7.40 -3.23
N SER A 204 12.97 8.21 -2.19
CA SER A 204 12.91 9.67 -2.07
C SER A 204 13.53 10.55 -3.19
N LYS A 205 14.56 10.13 -3.94
CA LYS A 205 15.16 10.96 -5.01
C LYS A 205 14.24 11.19 -6.21
N ASP A 206 13.49 10.17 -6.65
CA ASP A 206 12.49 10.35 -7.72
C ASP A 206 11.24 11.03 -7.15
N CYS A 207 10.87 10.71 -5.91
CA CYS A 207 9.79 11.39 -5.22
C CYS A 207 10.05 12.88 -5.03
N HIS A 208 11.27 13.32 -4.70
CA HIS A 208 11.57 14.73 -4.50
C HIS A 208 11.29 15.59 -5.75
N LYS A 209 11.40 15.02 -6.96
CA LYS A 209 10.99 15.71 -8.19
C LYS A 209 9.47 15.81 -8.30
N LEU A 210 8.75 14.76 -7.91
CA LEU A 210 7.29 14.65 -8.00
C LEU A 210 6.54 15.34 -6.84
N THR A 211 7.16 15.47 -5.67
CA THR A 211 6.58 16.00 -4.43
C THR A 211 7.09 17.38 -4.07
N LYS A 212 7.68 18.11 -5.02
CA LYS A 212 8.06 19.51 -4.82
C LYS A 212 6.78 20.34 -4.62
N ALA A 213 6.51 20.67 -3.36
CA ALA A 213 5.32 21.44 -2.99
C ALA A 213 5.45 22.90 -3.42
N VAL A 214 4.34 23.48 -3.85
CA VAL A 214 4.20 24.91 -4.12
C VAL A 214 4.32 25.67 -2.81
N THR A 215 5.20 26.67 -2.81
CA THR A 215 5.42 27.52 -1.64
C THR A 215 4.45 28.71 -1.64
N LYS A 216 4.31 29.40 -0.52
CA LYS A 216 3.60 30.67 -0.44
C LYS A 216 4.11 31.71 -1.45
N ALA A 217 5.40 31.70 -1.77
CA ALA A 217 5.99 32.63 -2.73
C ALA A 217 5.58 32.31 -4.17
N ASP A 218 5.36 31.03 -4.46
CA ASP A 218 5.04 30.52 -5.80
C ASP A 218 3.54 30.27 -6.00
N VAL A 219 2.69 30.65 -5.04
CA VAL A 219 1.25 30.34 -5.04
C VAL A 219 0.50 30.80 -6.30
N GLN A 220 1.02 31.79 -7.02
CA GLN A 220 0.42 32.21 -8.29
C GLN A 220 0.43 31.11 -9.36
N SER A 221 1.33 30.13 -9.26
CA SER A 221 1.44 29.05 -10.27
C SER A 221 0.25 28.10 -10.28
N VAL A 222 -0.53 28.02 -9.20
CA VAL A 222 -1.77 27.20 -9.16
C VAL A 222 -2.95 27.89 -9.86
N PHE A 223 -2.82 29.15 -10.26
CA PHE A 223 -3.87 29.90 -10.94
C PHE A 223 -4.26 29.23 -12.26
N GLY A 224 -5.54 28.96 -12.44
CA GLY A 224 -6.05 28.43 -13.69
C GLY A 224 -7.38 27.72 -13.57
N ASP A 225 -7.78 27.15 -14.70
CA ASP A 225 -8.93 26.29 -14.86
C ASP A 225 -8.42 24.88 -15.13
N TRP A 226 -8.91 23.93 -14.34
CA TRP A 226 -8.33 22.61 -14.17
C TRP A 226 -9.41 21.53 -14.23
N VAL A 227 -9.10 20.41 -14.87
CA VAL A 227 -9.99 19.23 -14.96
C VAL A 227 -9.37 18.10 -14.16
N LEU A 228 -10.15 17.50 -13.24
CA LEU A 228 -9.71 16.33 -12.49
C LEU A 228 -9.63 15.15 -13.45
N VAL A 229 -8.45 14.56 -13.60
CA VAL A 229 -8.23 13.42 -14.50
C VAL A 229 -8.01 12.10 -13.78
N TRP A 230 -7.52 12.17 -12.53
CA TRP A 230 -7.23 10.99 -11.73
C TRP A 230 -7.31 11.35 -10.25
N SER A 231 -7.84 10.46 -9.41
CA SER A 231 -7.72 10.61 -7.96
C SER A 231 -7.67 9.29 -7.22
N ILE A 232 -7.14 9.36 -6.00
CA ILE A 232 -7.17 8.27 -5.03
C ILE A 232 -7.56 8.81 -3.66
N ILE A 233 -8.30 7.99 -2.92
CA ILE A 233 -8.90 8.40 -1.64
C ILE A 233 -8.71 7.33 -0.59
N GLU A 234 -8.36 7.77 0.61
CA GLU A 234 -8.26 6.98 1.83
C GLU A 234 -9.07 7.62 2.96
N ASN A 235 -9.54 6.77 3.88
CA ASN A 235 -10.21 7.20 5.12
C ASN A 235 -11.33 8.23 4.92
N SER A 236 -12.07 8.11 3.81
CA SER A 236 -13.07 9.11 3.44
C SER A 236 -14.44 8.84 4.03
N THR A 237 -15.04 9.91 4.55
CA THR A 237 -16.43 9.95 5.02
C THR A 237 -17.44 10.10 3.87
N ILE A 238 -16.96 10.35 2.64
CA ILE A 238 -17.75 10.65 1.44
C ILE A 238 -17.49 9.66 0.29
N SER A 239 -16.92 8.48 0.55
CA SER A 239 -16.59 7.49 -0.50
C SER A 239 -17.77 7.19 -1.43
N ASP A 240 -18.99 7.04 -0.88
CA ASP A 240 -20.18 6.75 -1.68
C ASP A 240 -20.60 7.91 -2.60
N ASP A 241 -20.37 9.16 -2.18
CA ASP A 241 -20.63 10.34 -3.00
C ASP A 241 -19.53 10.50 -4.07
N TRP A 242 -18.28 10.18 -3.73
CA TRP A 242 -17.20 10.19 -4.70
C TRP A 242 -17.41 9.18 -5.83
N LYS A 243 -17.98 8.01 -5.54
CA LYS A 243 -18.36 7.02 -6.58
C LYS A 243 -19.40 7.54 -7.56
N LYS A 244 -20.16 8.57 -7.17
CA LYS A 244 -21.16 9.21 -8.04
C LYS A 244 -20.52 10.28 -8.93
N LEU A 245 -19.25 10.63 -8.72
CA LEU A 245 -18.56 11.62 -9.56
C LEU A 245 -18.40 11.10 -10.99
N LYS A 246 -18.74 11.95 -11.95
CA LYS A 246 -18.58 11.70 -13.39
C LYS A 246 -17.48 12.60 -13.98
N SER A 247 -17.44 13.86 -13.59
CA SER A 247 -16.37 14.80 -13.93
C SER A 247 -16.26 15.89 -12.87
N SER A 248 -15.07 16.49 -12.75
CA SER A 248 -14.85 17.66 -11.89
C SER A 248 -14.02 18.71 -12.64
N HIS A 249 -14.50 19.96 -12.58
CA HIS A 249 -13.81 21.14 -13.08
C HIS A 249 -13.56 22.11 -11.93
N VAL A 250 -12.31 22.49 -11.74
CA VAL A 250 -11.85 23.38 -10.67
C VAL A 250 -11.35 24.70 -11.26
N GLU A 251 -11.87 25.81 -10.75
CA GLU A 251 -11.33 27.15 -10.98
C GLU A 251 -10.51 27.55 -9.75
N LEU A 252 -9.21 27.75 -9.92
CA LEU A 252 -8.34 28.32 -8.90
C LEU A 252 -8.02 29.75 -9.28
N ARG A 253 -8.32 30.68 -8.36
CA ARG A 253 -7.94 32.09 -8.47
C ARG A 253 -7.12 32.48 -7.26
N VAL A 254 -6.14 33.36 -7.45
CA VAL A 254 -5.21 33.74 -6.40
C VAL A 254 -5.24 35.25 -6.25
N HIS A 255 -5.59 35.73 -5.06
CA HIS A 255 -5.67 37.16 -4.75
C HIS A 255 -5.00 37.42 -3.41
N SER A 256 -3.94 38.23 -3.40
CA SER A 256 -3.19 38.59 -2.18
C SER A 256 -2.74 37.36 -1.36
N GLY A 257 -2.39 36.26 -2.02
CA GLY A 257 -1.96 35.01 -1.39
C GLY A 257 -3.10 34.13 -0.85
N VAL A 258 -4.36 34.50 -1.08
CA VAL A 258 -5.53 33.66 -0.82
C VAL A 258 -5.90 32.92 -2.10
N ILE A 259 -6.01 31.60 -2.01
CA ILE A 259 -6.49 30.75 -3.10
C ILE A 259 -8.01 30.63 -2.95
N VAL A 260 -8.75 31.06 -3.96
CA VAL A 260 -10.20 30.87 -4.07
C VAL A 260 -10.42 29.69 -5.01
N LEU A 261 -11.00 28.62 -4.46
CA LEU A 261 -11.36 27.41 -5.17
C LEU A 261 -12.86 27.41 -5.45
N ASN A 262 -13.22 27.21 -6.72
CA ASN A 262 -14.58 26.98 -7.16
C ASN A 262 -14.61 25.71 -8.02
N GLU A 263 -15.03 24.61 -7.42
CA GLU A 263 -15.08 23.29 -8.03
C GLU A 263 -16.52 22.94 -8.41
N ARG A 264 -16.70 22.42 -9.61
CA ARG A 264 -18.00 22.01 -10.15
C ARG A 264 -17.92 20.56 -10.56
N ASN A 265 -18.72 19.76 -9.87
CA ASN A 265 -18.79 18.32 -10.00
C ASN A 265 -20.07 17.95 -10.74
N MET A 266 -19.92 17.22 -11.84
CA MET A 266 -21.04 16.54 -12.46
C MET A 266 -21.13 15.13 -11.88
N LEU A 267 -22.31 14.76 -11.42
CA LEU A 267 -22.58 13.43 -10.91
C LEU A 267 -23.11 12.50 -12.01
N LYS A 268 -23.08 11.19 -11.78
CA LYS A 268 -23.51 10.15 -12.74
C LYS A 268 -24.99 10.24 -13.11
N ASN A 269 -25.82 10.82 -12.24
CA ASN A 269 -27.22 11.16 -12.51
C ASN A 269 -27.39 12.47 -13.30
N ASN A 270 -26.30 13.07 -13.79
CA ASN A 270 -26.22 14.36 -14.46
C ASN A 270 -26.67 15.57 -13.60
N SER A 271 -26.76 15.43 -12.27
CA SER A 271 -26.93 16.59 -11.38
C SER A 271 -25.60 17.29 -11.14
N CYS A 272 -25.68 18.57 -10.78
CA CYS A 272 -24.53 19.42 -10.52
C CYS A 272 -24.39 19.75 -9.04
N MET A 273 -23.18 19.57 -8.54
CA MET A 273 -22.75 19.97 -7.21
C MET A 273 -21.58 20.95 -7.33
N THR A 274 -21.67 22.09 -6.65
CA THR A 274 -20.60 23.10 -6.64
C THR A 274 -20.00 23.19 -5.26
N PHE A 275 -18.67 23.08 -5.16
CA PHE A 275 -17.91 23.28 -3.95
C PHE A 275 -17.11 24.59 -4.05
N LYS A 276 -17.21 25.43 -3.02
CA LYS A 276 -16.50 26.71 -2.95
C LYS A 276 -15.78 26.82 -1.63
N THR A 277 -14.51 27.21 -1.69
CA THR A 277 -13.75 27.51 -0.50
C THR A 277 -12.60 28.48 -0.75
N ASN A 278 -12.08 29.06 0.33
CA ASN A 278 -10.88 29.86 0.35
C ASN A 278 -9.80 29.15 1.17
N MET A 279 -8.57 29.20 0.69
CA MET A 279 -7.40 28.61 1.34
C MET A 279 -6.34 29.68 1.56
N THR A 280 -5.68 29.63 2.71
CA THR A 280 -4.61 30.56 3.08
C THR A 280 -3.38 29.80 3.53
N ALA A 281 -2.18 30.36 3.36
CA ALA A 281 -0.96 29.69 3.82
C ALA A 281 -1.01 29.48 5.35
N GLY A 282 -0.64 28.29 5.80
CA GLY A 282 -0.60 27.96 7.23
C GLY A 282 0.42 28.81 8.00
N PRO A 283 0.23 29.00 9.31
CA PRO A 283 1.08 29.87 10.12
C PRO A 283 2.52 29.35 10.29
N GLU A 284 2.72 28.02 10.21
CA GLU A 284 4.01 27.36 10.50
C GLU A 284 4.67 26.72 9.27
N SER A 285 3.99 26.67 8.12
CA SER A 285 4.47 25.97 6.92
C SER A 285 4.48 26.88 5.70
N GLN A 286 5.60 26.91 4.98
CA GLN A 286 5.70 27.63 3.72
C GLN A 286 4.94 26.92 2.57
N ASN A 287 4.58 25.65 2.74
CA ASN A 287 4.16 24.78 1.63
C ASN A 287 2.83 24.05 1.91
N SER A 288 2.09 24.46 2.95
CA SER A 288 0.77 23.93 3.30
C SER A 288 -0.21 25.09 3.45
N PHE A 289 -1.41 24.87 2.94
CA PHE A 289 -2.51 25.80 2.95
C PHE A 289 -3.63 25.25 3.82
N ILE A 290 -4.23 26.12 4.62
CA ILE A 290 -5.32 25.81 5.52
C ILE A 290 -6.62 26.22 4.85
N TYR A 291 -7.57 25.31 4.94
CA TYR A 291 -8.96 25.47 4.55
C TYR A 291 -9.82 25.31 5.81
N SER A 292 -10.55 26.37 6.17
CA SER A 292 -11.28 26.45 7.46
C SER A 292 -12.80 26.41 7.34
N SER A 293 -13.37 26.64 6.15
CA SER A 293 -14.81 26.69 5.94
C SER A 293 -15.18 26.55 4.47
N GLY A 294 -16.18 25.74 4.16
CA GLY A 294 -16.57 25.40 2.79
C GLY A 294 -18.05 25.63 2.54
N LYS A 295 -18.41 25.77 1.26
CA LYS A 295 -19.81 25.82 0.82
C LYS A 295 -20.04 24.76 -0.24
N ILE A 296 -21.07 23.93 -0.03
CA ILE A 296 -21.59 23.00 -1.03
C ILE A 296 -22.94 23.54 -1.51
N GLU A 297 -23.07 23.76 -2.81
CA GLU A 297 -24.35 24.04 -3.46
C GLU A 297 -24.77 22.83 -4.28
N GLU A 298 -25.91 22.25 -3.95
CA GLU A 298 -26.52 21.16 -4.72
C GLU A 298 -27.99 21.49 -4.98
N ASN A 299 -28.41 21.42 -6.25
CA ASN A 299 -29.79 21.74 -6.66
C ASN A 299 -30.30 23.11 -6.15
N GLY A 300 -29.40 24.10 -6.01
CA GLY A 300 -29.71 25.44 -5.50
C GLY A 300 -29.78 25.55 -3.98
N VAL A 301 -29.60 24.46 -3.23
CA VAL A 301 -29.48 24.47 -1.77
C VAL A 301 -28.02 24.62 -1.39
N VAL A 302 -27.71 25.66 -0.61
CA VAL A 302 -26.36 25.93 -0.11
C VAL A 302 -26.23 25.41 1.33
N LYS A 303 -25.21 24.61 1.58
CA LYS A 303 -24.81 24.15 2.92
C LYS A 303 -23.40 24.67 3.21
N GLU A 304 -23.24 25.32 4.34
CA GLU A 304 -21.94 25.75 4.85
C GLU A 304 -21.48 24.76 5.91
N PHE A 305 -20.18 24.56 6.00
CA PHE A 305 -19.58 23.71 7.02
C PHE A 305 -18.21 24.24 7.40
N ASP A 306 -17.93 24.16 8.69
CA ASP A 306 -16.61 24.45 9.24
C ASP A 306 -15.73 23.22 9.08
N GLU A 307 -14.46 23.48 8.83
CA GLU A 307 -13.47 22.43 8.65
C GLU A 307 -12.10 22.90 9.16
N ASN A 308 -11.19 21.96 9.35
CA ASN A 308 -9.78 22.30 9.52
C ASN A 308 -8.97 21.29 8.70
N ALA A 309 -8.76 21.61 7.43
CA ALA A 309 -8.03 20.76 6.52
C ALA A 309 -6.69 21.38 6.13
N SER A 310 -5.72 20.51 5.87
CA SER A 310 -4.45 20.84 5.24
C SER A 310 -4.50 20.50 3.76
N VAL A 311 -4.03 21.42 2.93
CA VAL A 311 -3.91 21.26 1.49
C VAL A 311 -2.47 21.53 1.07
N LYS A 312 -1.88 20.65 0.27
CA LYS A 312 -0.60 20.88 -0.41
C LYS A 312 -0.79 20.78 -1.91
N PHE A 313 -0.18 21.71 -2.62
CA PHE A 313 -0.17 21.72 -4.08
C PHE A 313 1.20 21.26 -4.58
N PHE A 314 1.22 20.49 -5.65
CA PHE A 314 2.44 20.09 -6.36
C PHE A 314 2.27 20.44 -7.84
N GLU A 315 3.18 21.26 -8.36
CA GLU A 315 3.25 21.57 -9.79
C GLU A 315 4.31 20.67 -10.42
N THR A 316 3.87 19.69 -11.19
CA THR A 316 4.75 18.71 -11.83
C THR A 316 5.10 19.08 -13.27
N CYS A 317 4.30 19.94 -13.91
CA CYS A 317 4.54 20.51 -15.23
C CYS A 317 3.64 21.75 -15.47
N ALA A 318 3.85 22.48 -16.57
CA ALA A 318 3.07 23.69 -16.91
C ALA A 318 1.54 23.47 -17.02
N ASP A 319 1.11 22.26 -17.38
CA ASP A 319 -0.30 21.88 -17.54
C ASP A 319 -0.74 20.79 -16.54
N CYS A 320 0.02 20.63 -15.46
CA CYS A 320 -0.21 19.61 -14.43
C CYS A 320 -0.39 20.28 -13.06
N LEU A 321 -1.42 19.87 -12.33
CA LEU A 321 -1.59 20.25 -10.94
C LEU A 321 -1.95 19.03 -10.12
N SER A 322 -1.27 18.81 -9.00
CA SER A 322 -1.64 17.79 -8.03
C SER A 322 -1.97 18.44 -6.69
N ILE A 323 -3.00 17.93 -6.02
CA ILE A 323 -3.44 18.42 -4.72
C ILE A 323 -3.49 17.25 -3.75
N GLU A 324 -2.71 17.31 -2.67
CA GLU A 324 -2.91 16.48 -1.48
C GLU A 324 -3.81 17.26 -0.52
N TYR A 325 -4.95 16.68 -0.17
CA TYR A 325 -5.86 17.23 0.84
C TYR A 325 -6.00 16.23 1.99
N SER A 326 -5.92 16.72 3.22
CA SER A 326 -6.15 15.95 4.44
C SER A 326 -7.07 16.75 5.36
N GLY A 327 -8.25 16.22 5.64
CA GLY A 327 -9.26 16.90 6.47
C GLY A 327 -10.40 15.99 6.91
N PHE A 328 -11.54 16.59 7.24
CA PHE A 328 -12.72 15.88 7.71
C PHE A 328 -13.33 14.96 6.64
N LEU A 329 -13.21 15.33 5.36
CA LEU A 329 -13.73 14.52 4.25
C LEU A 329 -12.90 13.26 3.98
N GLY A 330 -11.68 13.19 4.53
CA GLY A 330 -10.70 12.10 4.33
C GLY A 330 -9.32 12.58 3.89
N HIS A 331 -8.56 11.68 3.28
CA HIS A 331 -7.24 11.96 2.70
C HIS A 331 -7.27 11.66 1.20
N PHE A 332 -6.95 12.65 0.38
CA PHE A 332 -7.15 12.63 -1.05
C PHE A 332 -5.87 13.06 -1.76
N LEU A 333 -5.57 12.38 -2.85
CA LEU A 333 -4.67 12.90 -3.87
C LEU A 333 -5.47 13.08 -5.16
N LEU A 334 -5.47 14.32 -5.64
CA LEU A 334 -6.25 14.77 -6.79
C LEU A 334 -5.27 15.24 -7.87
N ILE A 335 -5.36 14.68 -9.07
CA ILE A 335 -4.48 14.98 -10.19
C ILE A 335 -5.30 15.64 -11.30
N TYR A 336 -4.86 16.84 -11.69
CA TYR A 336 -5.54 17.71 -12.62
C TYR A 336 -4.69 17.98 -13.86
N ARG A 337 -5.38 18.23 -14.96
CA ARG A 337 -4.82 18.80 -16.19
C ARG A 337 -5.44 20.16 -16.47
N ARG A 338 -4.67 21.03 -17.11
CA ARG A 338 -5.21 22.32 -17.57
C ARG A 338 -6.41 22.10 -18.48
N ASP A 339 -7.41 22.96 -18.35
CA ASP A 339 -8.58 22.95 -19.22
C ASP A 339 -8.14 22.99 -20.71
N GLY A 340 -8.79 22.18 -21.54
CA GLY A 340 -8.41 21.94 -22.94
C GLY A 340 -7.32 20.88 -23.18
N VAL A 341 -6.52 20.49 -22.17
CA VAL A 341 -5.44 19.48 -22.32
C VAL A 341 -5.87 18.06 -21.90
N HIS A 342 -7.03 17.94 -21.26
CA HIS A 342 -7.57 16.70 -20.70
C HIS A 342 -8.21 15.74 -21.72
N GLN A 343 -8.36 16.13 -22.99
CA GLN A 343 -9.14 15.36 -23.98
C GLN A 343 -8.34 14.21 -24.62
N ASN A 344 -7.01 14.23 -24.50
CA ASN A 344 -6.17 13.17 -25.05
C ASN A 344 -6.08 11.99 -24.06
N VAL A 345 -6.99 11.02 -24.24
CA VAL A 345 -7.09 9.82 -23.39
C VAL A 345 -5.81 8.98 -23.38
N GLU A 346 -5.04 8.95 -24.46
CA GLU A 346 -3.78 8.20 -24.53
C GLU A 346 -2.72 8.84 -23.65
N VAL A 347 -2.62 10.18 -23.66
CA VAL A 347 -1.75 10.94 -22.76
C VAL A 347 -2.18 10.76 -21.30
N LEU A 348 -3.49 10.77 -21.02
CA LEU A 348 -4.00 10.51 -19.67
C LEU A 348 -3.63 9.10 -19.19
N LYS A 349 -3.81 8.08 -20.02
CA LYS A 349 -3.44 6.69 -19.71
C LYS A 349 -1.94 6.56 -19.46
N ALA A 350 -1.10 7.14 -20.32
CA ALA A 350 0.35 7.11 -20.15
C ALA A 350 0.81 7.80 -18.85
N ALA A 351 0.07 8.80 -18.39
CA ALA A 351 0.35 9.51 -17.14
C ALA A 351 -0.19 8.81 -15.87
N GLN A 352 -0.93 7.70 -16.00
CA GLN A 352 -1.46 6.98 -14.84
C GLN A 352 -0.34 6.38 -13.99
N ASP A 353 0.70 5.83 -14.62
CA ASP A 353 1.86 5.27 -13.90
C ASP A 353 2.59 6.35 -13.08
N GLU A 354 2.71 7.57 -13.62
CA GLU A 354 3.29 8.70 -12.89
C GLU A 354 2.41 9.17 -11.73
N SER A 355 1.09 9.17 -11.94
CA SER A 355 0.11 9.53 -10.90
C SER A 355 0.14 8.52 -9.76
N GLN A 356 0.23 7.23 -10.08
CA GLN A 356 0.39 6.16 -9.11
C GLN A 356 1.73 6.25 -8.38
N LYS A 357 2.83 6.56 -9.09
CA LYS A 357 4.14 6.82 -8.46
C LYS A 357 4.08 8.00 -7.48
N LEU A 358 3.38 9.08 -7.83
CA LEU A 358 3.18 10.23 -6.91
C LEU A 358 2.38 9.81 -5.67
N ALA A 359 1.28 9.09 -5.84
CA ALA A 359 0.49 8.54 -4.73
C ALA A 359 1.35 7.68 -3.81
N GLU A 360 2.16 6.82 -4.41
CA GLU A 360 3.12 5.97 -3.74
C GLU A 360 4.15 6.79 -2.95
N CYS A 361 4.71 7.85 -3.54
CA CYS A 361 5.65 8.77 -2.92
C CYS A 361 5.05 9.55 -1.74
N LEU A 362 3.75 9.87 -1.81
CA LEU A 362 3.02 10.57 -0.75
C LEU A 362 2.45 9.61 0.32
N GLY A 363 2.70 8.30 0.19
CA GLY A 363 2.32 7.31 1.19
C GLY A 363 0.89 6.80 1.08
N PHE A 364 0.17 7.12 0.00
CA PHE A 364 -1.15 6.52 -0.26
C PHE A 364 -1.00 5.02 -0.52
N SER A 365 -1.88 4.23 0.08
CA SER A 365 -2.16 2.86 -0.33
C SER A 365 -3.11 2.88 -1.53
N ILE A 366 -3.15 1.79 -2.31
CA ILE A 366 -4.08 1.71 -3.44
C ILE A 366 -5.52 1.63 -2.92
N GLY A 367 -6.19 2.78 -2.84
CA GLY A 367 -7.59 2.98 -2.46
C GLY A 367 -8.55 2.94 -3.64
N GLU A 368 -9.73 3.55 -3.47
CA GLU A 368 -10.70 3.72 -4.55
C GLU A 368 -10.21 4.77 -5.54
N LEU A 369 -10.24 4.42 -6.82
CA LEU A 369 -9.70 5.23 -7.91
C LEU A 369 -10.80 5.93 -8.69
N PHE A 370 -10.61 7.21 -8.96
CA PHE A 370 -11.33 7.93 -10.02
C PHE A 370 -10.42 8.09 -11.23
N ILE A 371 -10.96 7.82 -12.42
CA ILE A 371 -10.28 8.04 -13.69
C ILE A 371 -11.27 8.73 -14.62
N TYR A 372 -10.89 9.91 -15.11
CA TYR A 372 -11.69 10.64 -16.08
C TYR A 372 -11.65 9.94 -17.44
N ASP A 373 -12.81 9.90 -18.12
CA ASP A 373 -12.99 9.20 -19.39
C ASP A 373 -12.52 10.00 -20.62
N GLY A 374 -12.14 11.28 -20.43
CA GLY A 374 -11.72 12.19 -21.50
C GLY A 374 -12.87 12.86 -22.26
N VAL A 375 -14.12 12.45 -22.03
CA VAL A 375 -15.28 12.80 -22.87
C VAL A 375 -16.50 13.26 -22.08
N SER A 376 -16.54 13.02 -20.77
CA SER A 376 -17.64 13.45 -19.91
C SER A 376 -17.69 14.97 -19.86
N ASP A 377 -18.90 15.50 -20.04
CA ASP A 377 -19.23 16.93 -20.00
C ASP A 377 -18.98 17.53 -18.59
N PHE A 378 -19.23 18.82 -18.40
CA PHE A 378 -19.06 19.50 -17.12
C PHE A 378 -20.28 20.33 -16.75
N CYS A 379 -20.42 20.59 -15.46
CA CYS A 379 -21.37 21.58 -14.98
C CYS A 379 -20.94 22.99 -15.40
N HIS A 380 -21.70 23.60 -16.32
CA HIS A 380 -21.43 24.95 -16.79
C HIS A 380 -21.80 26.03 -15.76
N LYS A 381 -21.22 27.22 -15.90
CA LYS A 381 -21.65 28.40 -15.13
C LYS A 381 -23.14 28.62 -15.38
N LYS A 382 -23.92 28.82 -14.31
CA LYS A 382 -25.25 29.42 -14.45
C LYS A 382 -25.02 30.81 -15.05
N SER A 383 -25.44 31.03 -16.29
CA SER A 383 -25.44 32.36 -16.89
C SER A 383 -26.28 33.28 -16.01
N SER A 384 -25.80 34.50 -15.76
CA SER A 384 -26.64 35.54 -15.17
C SER A 384 -27.91 35.69 -16.01
N PRO A 385 -29.09 35.94 -15.42
CA PRO A 385 -30.28 36.25 -16.21
C PRO A 385 -29.95 37.40 -17.15
N GLU A 386 -30.30 37.26 -18.43
CA GLU A 386 -30.24 38.37 -19.38
C GLU A 386 -30.99 39.55 -18.77
N VAL A 387 -30.26 40.65 -18.53
CA VAL A 387 -30.88 41.93 -18.22
C VAL A 387 -31.71 42.28 -19.45
N LYS A 388 -33.03 42.11 -19.34
CA LYS A 388 -33.95 42.60 -20.37
C LYS A 388 -33.68 44.09 -20.52
N PRO A 389 -33.40 44.60 -21.73
CA PRO A 389 -33.28 46.03 -21.92
C PRO A 389 -34.59 46.68 -21.48
N GLU A 390 -34.50 47.69 -20.62
CA GLU A 390 -35.60 48.61 -20.35
C GLU A 390 -36.07 49.15 -21.70
N GLN A 391 -37.33 48.88 -22.03
CA GLN A 391 -38.01 49.59 -23.11
C GLN A 391 -38.37 50.98 -22.57
N ASP A 392 -37.77 52.00 -23.19
CA ASP A 392 -38.19 53.41 -23.09
C ASP A 392 -39.67 53.61 -23.44
#